data_AF-A0AAV1GZC1-F1
#
_entry.id   AF-A0AAV1GZC1-F1
#
_cell.length_a   1.000
_cell.length_b   1.000
_cell.length_c   1.000
_cell.angle_alpha   90.00
_cell.angle_beta   90.00
_cell.angle_gamma   90.00
#
_symmetry.space_group_name_H-M   'P 1'
#
loop_
_entity.id
_entity.type
_entity.pdbx_description
1 polymer ?
#
loop_
_entity_poly.entity_id
_entity_poly.type
_entity_poly.pdbx_seq_one_letter_code
_entity_poly.pdbx_strand_id
1 'polypeptide(L)'
;MLAGNMEFLQWSCHDVANWIETLGFPQYKVCFTDNLITGRKLIYVNCIYLPRLGITDFKDMQVISARVRELLGITETPWSRSIADPPRDGIGLFLEKKSRTGERADSLIYNQQFPG
;
A
#
# COMPACT_ATOMS: atom_id res chain seq x y z
N MET A 1 -8.40 7.58 -17.59
CA MET A 1 -8.64 8.27 -16.31
C MET A 1 -8.93 7.21 -15.25
N LEU A 2 -7.95 6.87 -14.41
CA LEU A 2 -8.18 6.02 -13.23
C LEU A 2 -7.47 6.71 -12.06
N ALA A 3 -8.02 7.83 -11.62
CA ALA A 3 -7.80 8.29 -10.26
C ALA A 3 -8.54 7.29 -9.36
N GLY A 4 -7.91 6.14 -9.11
CA GLY A 4 -8.42 5.14 -8.18
C GLY A 4 -8.64 5.83 -6.84
N ASN A 5 -9.88 5.81 -6.36
CA ASN A 5 -10.28 6.50 -5.15
C ASN A 5 -9.36 6.03 -4.01
N MET A 6 -8.52 6.92 -3.48
CA MET A 6 -7.53 6.58 -2.44
C MET A 6 -8.19 6.38 -1.06
N GLU A 7 -9.45 5.94 -1.02
CA GLU A 7 -10.22 5.71 0.21
C GLU A 7 -9.55 4.69 1.12
N PHE A 8 -8.82 3.74 0.53
CA PHE A 8 -8.02 2.78 1.28
C PHE A 8 -6.97 3.46 2.19
N LEU A 9 -6.52 4.70 1.92
CA LEU A 9 -5.57 5.39 2.80
C LEU A 9 -6.13 5.72 4.19
N GLN A 10 -7.46 5.66 4.34
CA GLN A 10 -8.17 5.89 5.60
C GLN A 10 -8.52 4.59 6.32
N TRP A 11 -8.28 3.43 5.69
CA TRP A 11 -8.59 2.13 6.28
C TRP A 11 -7.80 1.89 7.56
N SER A 12 -8.52 1.53 8.62
CA SER A 12 -7.96 0.95 9.84
C SER A 12 -7.41 -0.45 9.57
N CYS A 13 -6.72 -1.03 10.55
CA CYS A 13 -6.27 -2.43 10.45
C CYS A 13 -7.45 -3.41 10.36
N HIS A 14 -8.61 -3.09 10.93
CA HIS A 14 -9.82 -3.91 10.84
C HIS A 14 -10.43 -3.86 9.44
N ASP A 15 -10.44 -2.67 8.81
CA ASP A 15 -10.91 -2.51 7.44
C ASP A 15 -10.04 -3.30 6.45
N VAL A 16 -8.71 -3.26 6.65
CA VAL A 16 -7.76 -4.08 5.88
C VAL A 16 -8.02 -5.57 6.11
N ALA A 17 -8.21 -6.01 7.36
CA ALA A 17 -8.48 -7.41 7.66
C ALA A 17 -9.81 -7.88 7.04
N ASN A 18 -10.86 -7.07 7.07
CA ASN A 18 -12.13 -7.37 6.41
C ASN A 18 -11.96 -7.42 4.88
N TRP A 19 -11.15 -6.53 4.29
CA TRP A 19 -10.82 -6.61 2.88
C TRP A 19 -10.11 -7.94 2.53
N ILE A 20 -9.13 -8.37 3.32
CA ILE A 20 -8.44 -9.66 3.15
C ILE A 20 -9.43 -10.84 3.23
N GLU A 21 -10.41 -10.78 4.12
CA GLU A 21 -11.49 -11.78 4.19
C GLU A 21 -12.34 -11.81 2.91
N THR A 22 -12.71 -10.64 2.36
CA THR A 22 -13.46 -10.59 1.08
C THR A 22 -12.66 -11.11 -0.12
N LEU A 23 -11.33 -11.17 -0.01
CA LEU A 23 -10.47 -11.83 -1.01
C LEU A 23 -10.44 -13.36 -0.89
N GLY A 24 -11.12 -13.93 0.12
CA GLY A 24 -11.14 -15.37 0.38
C GLY A 24 -10.07 -15.85 1.34
N PHE A 25 -9.43 -14.94 2.10
CA PHE A 25 -8.36 -15.29 3.05
C PHE A 25 -8.70 -14.94 4.52
N PRO A 26 -9.85 -15.39 5.07
CA PRO A 26 -10.22 -15.10 6.46
C PRO A 26 -9.19 -15.58 7.49
N GLN A 27 -8.43 -16.63 7.17
CA GLN A 27 -7.37 -17.16 8.04
C GLN A 27 -6.25 -16.15 8.33
N TYR A 28 -6.05 -15.15 7.46
CA TYR A 28 -4.99 -14.16 7.64
C TYR A 28 -5.45 -12.88 8.32
N LYS A 29 -6.74 -12.73 8.68
CA LYS A 29 -7.24 -11.51 9.34
C LYS A 29 -6.39 -11.08 10.53
N VAL A 30 -6.08 -12.04 11.40
CA VAL A 30 -5.29 -11.81 12.62
C VAL A 30 -3.88 -11.33 12.29
N CYS A 31 -3.27 -11.86 11.22
CA CYS A 31 -1.96 -11.40 10.73
C CYS A 31 -1.97 -9.89 10.41
N PHE A 32 -3.06 -9.35 9.86
CA PHE A 32 -3.16 -7.93 9.53
C PHE A 32 -3.51 -7.06 10.75
N THR A 33 -4.37 -7.54 11.66
CA THR A 33 -4.73 -6.80 12.87
C THR A 33 -3.58 -6.71 13.86
N ASP A 34 -2.90 -7.83 14.15
CA ASP A 34 -1.83 -7.90 15.15
C ASP A 34 -0.60 -7.12 14.72
N ASN A 35 -0.33 -7.09 13.41
CA ASN A 35 0.76 -6.28 12.83
C ASN A 35 0.36 -4.82 12.55
N LEU A 36 -0.85 -4.42 12.94
CA LEU A 36 -1.38 -3.06 12.78
C LEU A 36 -1.25 -2.55 11.33
N ILE A 37 -1.57 -3.40 10.36
CA ILE A 37 -1.50 -3.08 8.93
C ILE A 37 -2.69 -2.22 8.54
N THR A 38 -2.51 -0.90 8.59
CA THR A 38 -3.50 0.07 8.08
C THR A 38 -3.38 0.20 6.57
N GLY A 39 -4.35 0.85 5.94
CA GLY A 39 -4.32 1.02 4.48
C GLY A 39 -3.11 1.79 3.95
N ARG A 40 -2.50 2.66 4.76
CA ARG A 40 -1.22 3.32 4.43
C ARG A 40 -0.03 2.36 4.42
N LYS A 41 -0.11 1.25 5.15
CA LYS A 41 0.93 0.21 5.22
C LYS A 41 0.76 -0.87 4.15
N LEU A 42 -0.32 -0.85 3.35
CA LEU A 42 -0.52 -1.83 2.27
C LEU A 42 0.61 -1.86 1.25
N ILE A 43 1.35 -0.76 1.10
CA ILE A 43 2.55 -0.69 0.25
C ILE A 43 3.64 -1.70 0.65
N TYR A 44 3.66 -2.12 1.91
CA TYR A 44 4.60 -3.12 2.43
C TYR A 44 4.09 -4.54 2.24
N VAL A 45 2.83 -4.75 1.84
CA VAL A 45 2.23 -6.07 1.70
C VAL A 45 2.59 -6.64 0.33
N ASN A 46 3.79 -7.21 0.23
CA ASN A 46 4.32 -7.89 -0.95
C ASN A 46 5.01 -9.21 -0.56
N CYS A 47 5.39 -10.01 -1.56
CA CYS A 47 6.02 -11.31 -1.35
C CYS A 47 7.31 -11.31 -0.49
N ILE A 48 7.97 -10.15 -0.30
CA ILE A 48 9.16 -10.04 0.56
C ILE A 48 8.76 -9.95 2.04
N TYR A 49 7.67 -9.23 2.34
CA TYR A 49 7.27 -8.93 3.72
C TYR A 49 6.15 -9.84 4.24
N LEU A 50 5.32 -10.42 3.37
CA LEU A 50 4.25 -11.35 3.75
C LEU A 50 4.71 -12.50 4.68
N PRO A 51 5.89 -13.13 4.46
CA PRO A 51 6.38 -14.15 5.39
C PRO A 51 6.61 -13.62 6.80
N ARG A 52 7.00 -12.35 6.95
CA ARG A 52 7.19 -11.70 8.26
C ARG A 52 5.87 -11.40 8.96
N LEU A 53 4.77 -11.32 8.22
CA LEU A 53 3.41 -11.18 8.77
C LEU A 53 2.81 -12.55 9.16
N GLY A 54 3.50 -13.66 8.89
CA GLY A 54 2.99 -15.02 9.13
C GLY A 54 2.29 -15.65 7.93
N ILE A 55 2.39 -15.04 6.74
CA ILE A 55 1.80 -15.56 5.50
C ILE A 55 2.91 -16.18 4.66
N THR A 56 3.00 -17.52 4.70
CA THR A 56 4.10 -18.27 4.09
C THR A 56 3.67 -19.16 2.92
N ASP A 57 2.37 -19.34 2.67
CA ASP A 57 1.91 -20.05 1.49
C ASP A 57 2.17 -19.20 0.23
N PHE A 58 2.98 -19.72 -0.68
CA PHE A 58 3.43 -18.96 -1.84
C PHE A 58 2.28 -18.57 -2.77
N LYS A 59 1.26 -19.42 -2.92
CA LYS A 59 0.13 -19.16 -3.82
C LYS A 59 -0.74 -18.05 -3.25
N ASP A 60 -0.99 -18.08 -1.94
CA ASP A 60 -1.68 -17.00 -1.24
C ASP A 60 -0.89 -15.68 -1.33
N MET A 61 0.44 -15.74 -1.16
CA MET A 61 1.30 -14.57 -1.27
C MET A 61 1.23 -13.91 -2.64
N GLN A 62 1.21 -14.70 -3.71
CA GLN A 62 1.06 -14.19 -5.08
C GLN A 62 -0.28 -13.48 -5.26
N VAL A 63 -1.38 -14.11 -4.82
CA VAL A 63 -2.72 -13.55 -4.96
C VAL A 63 -2.86 -12.25 -4.15
N ILE A 64 -2.50 -12.27 -2.86
CA ILE A 64 -2.58 -11.11 -1.98
C ILE A 64 -1.74 -9.95 -2.54
N SER A 65 -0.49 -10.22 -2.95
CA SER A 65 0.38 -9.19 -3.53
C SER A 65 -0.20 -8.59 -4.82
N ALA A 66 -0.84 -9.41 -5.67
CA ALA A 66 -1.52 -8.93 -6.87
C ALA A 66 -2.69 -7.99 -6.54
N ARG A 67 -3.55 -8.40 -5.61
CA ARG A 67 -4.71 -7.59 -5.18
C ARG A 67 -4.29 -6.28 -4.52
N VAL A 68 -3.19 -6.28 -3.75
CA VAL A 68 -2.60 -5.06 -3.18
C VAL A 68 -2.12 -4.11 -4.29
N ARG A 69 -1.45 -4.62 -5.33
CA ARG A 69 -0.99 -3.77 -6.44
C ARG A 69 -2.14 -3.18 -7.24
N GLU A 70 -3.19 -3.97 -7.49
CA GLU A 70 -4.43 -3.51 -8.10
C GLU A 70 -5.05 -2.36 -7.28
N LEU A 71 -5.14 -2.53 -5.96
CA LEU A 71 -5.68 -1.52 -5.04
C LEU A 71 -4.86 -0.23 -5.02
N LEU A 72 -3.52 -0.33 -5.00
CA LEU A 72 -2.61 0.83 -5.08
C LEU A 72 -2.56 1.44 -6.49
N GLY A 73 -3.05 0.71 -7.49
CA GLY A 73 -2.91 1.02 -8.91
C GLY A 73 -1.45 1.20 -9.32
N ILE A 74 -0.58 0.31 -8.81
CA ILE A 74 0.84 0.21 -9.21
C ILE A 74 0.99 -1.04 -10.08
N THR A 75 1.78 -0.95 -11.14
CA THR A 75 2.10 -2.10 -11.99
C THR A 75 3.31 -2.84 -11.43
N GLU A 76 3.35 -4.17 -11.56
CA GLU A 76 4.59 -4.91 -11.29
C GLU A 76 5.72 -4.36 -12.15
N THR A 77 6.93 -4.32 -11.58
CA THR A 77 8.14 -4.15 -12.38
C THR A 77 8.26 -5.35 -13.31
N PRO A 78 8.27 -5.17 -14.64
CA PRO A 78 8.36 -6.28 -15.58
C PRO A 78 9.58 -7.16 -15.28
N TRP A 79 9.45 -8.46 -15.42
CA TRP A 79 10.57 -9.40 -15.23
C TRP A 79 11.71 -9.17 -16.24
N SER A 80 11.41 -8.53 -17.37
CA SER A 80 12.39 -8.09 -18.38
C SER A 80 13.18 -6.83 -18.00
N ARG A 81 13.02 -6.34 -16.76
CA ARG A 81 13.75 -5.17 -16.28
C ARG A 81 15.23 -5.47 -16.19
N SER A 82 16.06 -4.54 -16.67
CA SER A 82 17.50 -4.67 -16.55
C SER A 82 17.92 -4.54 -15.09
N ILE A 83 18.85 -5.40 -14.65
CA ILE A 83 19.51 -5.23 -13.35
C ILE A 83 20.37 -3.95 -13.27
N ALA A 84 20.65 -3.34 -14.43
CA ALA A 84 21.32 -2.04 -14.52
C ALA A 84 20.38 -0.86 -14.27
N ASP A 85 19.06 -1.07 -14.30
CA ASP A 85 18.10 -0.04 -13.93
C ASP A 85 18.12 0.17 -12.41
N PRO A 86 18.07 1.43 -11.90
CA PRO A 86 18.01 1.70 -10.46
C PRO A 86 16.85 0.91 -9.83
N PRO A 87 16.98 0.30 -8.63
CA PRO A 87 15.89 -0.42 -8.00
C PRO A 87 14.61 0.45 -7.95
N ARG A 88 13.53 0.01 -8.59
CA ARG A 88 12.18 0.57 -8.33
C ARG A 88 11.58 -0.33 -7.28
N ASP A 89 11.67 0.11 -6.04
CA ASP A 89 10.88 -0.40 -4.96
C ASP A 89 9.40 -0.05 -5.21
N GLY A 90 8.49 -0.97 -4.88
CA GLY A 90 7.04 -0.71 -4.98
C GLY A 90 6.60 0.49 -4.13
N ILE A 91 7.37 0.79 -3.08
CA ILE A 91 7.23 1.98 -2.24
C ILE A 91 7.52 3.24 -3.05
N GLY A 92 8.63 3.30 -3.79
CA GLY A 92 8.98 4.40 -4.70
C GLY A 92 7.94 4.66 -5.79
N LEU A 93 7.39 3.60 -6.41
CA LEU A 93 6.30 3.74 -7.39
C LEU A 93 5.03 4.36 -6.79
N PHE A 94 4.65 3.91 -5.59
CA PHE A 94 3.50 4.47 -4.88
C PHE A 94 3.76 5.93 -4.46
N LEU A 95 4.96 6.23 -3.94
CA LEU A 95 5.34 7.58 -3.53
C LEU A 95 5.39 8.57 -4.71
N GLU A 96 5.84 8.14 -5.90
CA GLU A 96 5.79 8.96 -7.12
C GLU A 96 4.35 9.29 -7.54
N LYS A 97 3.44 8.30 -7.46
CA LYS A 97 2.02 8.52 -7.76
C LYS A 97 1.36 9.43 -6.73
N LYS A 98 1.73 9.28 -5.46
CA LYS A 98 1.25 10.13 -4.36
C LYS A 98 1.81 11.56 -4.43
N SER A 99 3.06 11.76 -4.86
CA SER A 99 3.66 13.10 -4.94
C SER A 99 2.94 14.00 -5.94
N ARG A 100 2.46 13.44 -7.05
CA ARG A 100 1.68 14.17 -8.07
C ARG A 100 0.25 14.51 -7.63
N THR A 101 -0.27 13.86 -6.59
CA THR A 101 -1.62 14.10 -6.03
C THR A 101 -1.59 15.01 -4.80
N GLY A 102 -0.53 15.82 -4.68
CA GLY A 102 -0.28 16.76 -3.58
C GLY A 102 -1.23 17.96 -3.50
N GLU A 103 -2.54 17.80 -3.66
CA GLU A 103 -3.54 18.85 -3.36
C GLU A 103 -3.58 19.23 -1.86
N ARG A 104 -2.79 18.56 -1.00
CA ARG A 104 -2.63 18.86 0.42
C ARG A 104 -1.25 19.43 0.80
N ALA A 105 -0.40 19.78 -0.16
CA ALA A 105 0.89 20.42 0.15
C ALA A 105 0.75 21.93 0.48
N ASP A 106 -0.34 22.59 0.07
CA ASP A 106 -0.47 24.06 0.16
C ASP A 106 -1.16 24.60 1.43
N SER A 107 -1.74 23.75 2.29
CA SER A 107 -2.38 24.25 3.52
C SER A 107 -1.42 24.44 4.71
N LEU A 108 -0.11 24.40 4.48
CA LEU A 108 0.93 24.65 5.50
C LEU A 108 1.64 26.01 5.30
N ILE A 109 1.01 26.96 4.62
CA ILE A 109 1.41 28.36 4.80
C ILE A 109 0.94 28.77 6.20
N TYR A 110 1.87 28.69 7.14
CA TYR A 110 1.76 29.27 8.47
C TYR A 110 1.57 30.78 8.30
N ASN A 111 0.30 31.24 8.30
CA ASN A 111 0.01 32.66 8.42
C ASN A 111 0.38 33.09 9.85
N GLN A 112 1.63 33.55 9.95
CA GLN A 112 2.15 34.28 11.08
C GLN A 112 1.27 35.52 11.31
N GLN A 113 0.35 35.43 12.27
CA GLN A 113 -0.27 36.61 12.88
C GLN A 113 0.13 36.62 14.35
N PHE A 114 1.18 37.40 14.65
CA PHE A 114 1.41 37.94 15.97
C PHE A 114 0.35 39.02 16.25
N PRO A 115 -0.40 38.99 17.37
CA PRO A 115 -0.94 40.20 17.94
C PRO A 115 0.11 40.82 18.88
N GLY A 116 0.30 42.13 18.74
CA GLY A 116 1.09 42.96 19.65
C GLY A 116 0.36 43.33 20.92
#